data_AF-E2N7Y5-F1
#
_entry.id   AF-E2N7Y5-F1
#
_cell.length_a   1.000
_cell.length_b   1.000
_cell.length_c   1.000
_cell.angle_alpha   90.00
_cell.angle_beta   90.00
_cell.angle_gamma   90.00
#
_symmetry.space_group_name_H-M   'P 1'
#
loop_
_entity.id
_entity.type
_entity.pdbx_description
1 polymer ?
#
loop_
_entity_poly.entity_id
_entity_poly.type
_entity_poly.pdbx_seq_one_letter_code
_entity_poly.pdbx_strand_id
1 'polypeptide(L)'
;FAGANHSLDILPGYNKVTVKCSNYPVGEVFPEEDYSNLVRLGDRFAHAREYVEDNKISRKVYFLPDAYQMFHYEPGTAQNPVSETEIKKMSLDDIEKLYGAMPVKKCNYEMKKNGDKWEPNITNYNYEDLIQIRTVLYPSGASVNDTQYNLKLENPILTFKDPLPTALYRWGAFAIQGSVQLVMASENRLPTLIPRDEMYSFGEDLARFAVPPYFVCEFSIGNKYWNGSSFVEGYSTFNVYIDDGKDGTFHEPVSGGFLSIKSTKTLSMPYDGLDGYIIPLGNAIGGQPKFVIKNFVGVMFTGYINCFLKDLKCVFQKMDGEAENNDSDRIYENVLNENYINELDEIEFKISSYNNDGACYSKVMLGNDYLKDNLYNSILDDTIRPEEMMITRCINHYSATRIKLTQEIKERADLSPITRLSDTFLVGKKFICTGGTIDYQMGKFECIMIEV
;
A
#
# COMPACT_ATOMS: atom_id res chain seq x y z
N PHE A 1 -41.42 48.31 8.04
CA PHE A 1 -40.11 48.62 8.64
C PHE A 1 -40.29 48.87 10.13
N ALA A 2 -39.39 48.34 10.97
CA ALA A 2 -39.51 48.31 12.42
C ALA A 2 -38.23 48.79 13.16
N GLY A 3 -37.58 49.83 12.63
CA GLY A 3 -36.41 50.46 13.25
C GLY A 3 -35.60 51.26 12.23
N ALA A 4 -34.31 51.49 12.50
CA ALA A 4 -33.45 52.40 11.73
C ALA A 4 -32.24 51.73 11.07
N ASN A 5 -31.94 50.45 11.39
CA ASN A 5 -30.82 49.74 10.79
C ASN A 5 -31.23 49.12 9.45
N HIS A 6 -31.19 49.93 8.39
CA HIS A 6 -31.42 49.47 7.02
C HIS A 6 -30.19 49.80 6.17
N SER A 7 -29.71 48.84 5.39
CA SER A 7 -28.60 49.05 4.46
C SER A 7 -28.91 48.49 3.07
N LEU A 8 -28.29 49.10 2.08
CA LEU A 8 -28.27 48.62 0.70
C LEU A 8 -26.81 48.48 0.29
N ASP A 9 -26.41 47.26 -0.01
CA ASP A 9 -25.08 46.92 -0.50
C ASP A 9 -25.18 46.38 -1.94
N ILE A 10 -24.13 46.58 -2.73
CA ILE A 10 -24.00 45.96 -4.06
C ILE A 10 -23.05 44.78 -3.93
N LEU A 11 -23.55 43.57 -4.18
CA LEU A 11 -22.73 42.39 -4.31
C LEU A 11 -22.09 42.39 -5.71
N PRO A 12 -20.75 42.31 -5.80
CA PRO A 12 -20.08 42.28 -7.09
C PRO A 12 -20.41 40.97 -7.83
N GLY A 13 -20.52 41.06 -9.15
CA GLY A 13 -20.69 39.87 -9.99
C GLY A 13 -19.34 39.23 -10.30
N TYR A 14 -19.24 37.91 -10.27
CA TYR A 14 -18.02 37.16 -10.56
C TYR A 14 -18.05 36.61 -11.98
N ASN A 15 -17.02 36.91 -12.76
CA ASN A 15 -16.88 36.42 -14.13
C ASN A 15 -15.75 35.40 -14.29
N LYS A 16 -14.91 35.19 -13.27
CA LYS A 16 -13.92 34.11 -13.25
C LYS A 16 -14.17 33.15 -12.09
N VAL A 17 -14.15 31.86 -12.37
CA VAL A 17 -14.29 30.78 -11.38
C VAL A 17 -13.20 29.76 -11.63
N THR A 18 -12.50 29.41 -10.56
CA THR A 18 -11.44 28.41 -10.57
C THR A 18 -11.83 27.26 -9.66
N VAL A 19 -11.81 26.04 -10.20
CA VAL A 19 -12.00 24.79 -9.46
C VAL A 19 -10.68 24.04 -9.46
N LYS A 20 -10.16 23.77 -8.26
CA LYS A 20 -8.92 23.03 -8.04
C LYS A 20 -9.24 21.64 -7.49
N CYS A 21 -8.87 20.60 -8.22
CA CYS A 21 -9.08 19.22 -7.83
C CYS A 21 -7.78 18.58 -7.34
N SER A 22 -7.77 18.11 -6.09
CA SER A 22 -6.61 17.45 -5.50
C SER A 22 -6.25 16.15 -6.23
N ASN A 23 -4.98 15.93 -6.54
CA ASN A 23 -4.49 14.68 -7.12
C ASN A 23 -3.71 13.88 -6.07
N TYR A 24 -4.19 12.67 -5.74
CA TYR A 24 -3.54 11.78 -4.77
C TYR A 24 -3.01 10.53 -5.47
N PRO A 25 -1.85 10.60 -6.15
CA PRO A 25 -1.27 9.47 -6.84
C PRO A 25 -0.98 8.31 -5.89
N VAL A 26 -1.11 7.08 -6.40
CA VAL A 26 -0.66 5.89 -5.68
C VAL A 26 0.88 5.90 -5.70
N GLY A 27 1.51 6.29 -4.58
CA GLY A 27 2.97 6.28 -4.39
C GLY A 27 3.52 4.94 -3.88
N GLU A 28 4.53 4.97 -3.01
CA GLU A 28 4.98 3.80 -2.23
C GLU A 28 3.96 3.49 -1.13
N VAL A 29 2.94 2.72 -1.48
CA VAL A 29 1.85 2.33 -0.57
C VAL A 29 2.23 1.09 0.25
N PHE A 30 3.17 0.32 -0.26
CA PHE A 30 3.53 -0.98 0.28
C PHE A 30 4.49 -0.80 1.46
N PRO A 31 4.14 -1.30 2.66
CA PRO A 31 4.98 -1.13 3.82
C PRO A 31 6.24 -2.01 3.73
N GLU A 32 7.31 -1.52 4.36
CA GLU A 32 8.59 -2.22 4.54
C GLU A 32 8.94 -2.25 6.04
N GLU A 33 9.65 -3.29 6.49
CA GLU A 33 10.08 -3.38 7.89
C GLU A 33 11.22 -2.41 8.19
N ASP A 34 11.03 -1.55 9.19
CA ASP A 34 12.10 -0.74 9.76
C ASP A 34 12.76 -1.45 10.94
N TYR A 35 13.80 -2.22 10.63
CA TYR A 35 14.60 -2.97 11.59
C TYR A 35 15.25 -2.13 12.69
N SER A 36 15.28 -0.81 12.57
CA SER A 36 15.79 0.09 13.62
C SER A 36 14.79 0.25 14.78
N ASN A 37 13.50 0.05 14.49
CA ASN A 37 12.40 0.28 15.43
C ASN A 37 11.70 -1.00 15.90
N LEU A 38 12.09 -2.17 15.35
CA LEU A 38 11.48 -3.45 15.75
C LEU A 38 11.79 -3.84 17.18
N VAL A 39 10.83 -4.54 17.80
CA VAL A 39 10.98 -5.06 19.15
C VAL A 39 11.88 -6.29 19.12
N ARG A 40 13.08 -6.16 19.69
CA ARG A 40 14.04 -7.24 19.83
C ARG A 40 13.55 -8.34 20.78
N LEU A 41 13.80 -9.58 20.41
CA LEU A 41 13.56 -10.80 21.19
C LEU A 41 14.88 -11.33 21.80
N GLY A 42 14.78 -11.97 22.97
CA GLY A 42 15.90 -12.50 23.76
C GLY A 42 15.86 -12.01 25.21
N ASP A 43 16.32 -12.85 26.15
CA ASP A 43 16.40 -12.46 27.57
C ASP A 43 17.59 -11.50 27.83
N ARG A 44 17.69 -10.96 29.05
CA ARG A 44 18.74 -9.99 29.42
C ARG A 44 20.18 -10.53 29.32
N PHE A 45 20.37 -11.85 29.26
CA PHE A 45 21.68 -12.51 29.27
C PHE A 45 22.09 -13.03 27.88
N ALA A 46 21.15 -13.51 27.06
CA ALA A 46 21.36 -13.98 25.70
C ALA A 46 20.74 -13.01 24.69
N HIS A 47 21.56 -12.10 24.18
CA HIS A 47 21.12 -11.02 23.31
C HIS A 47 21.18 -11.38 21.81
N ALA A 48 21.90 -12.45 21.46
CA ALA A 48 22.00 -12.98 20.11
C ALA A 48 22.19 -14.50 20.18
N ARG A 49 21.77 -15.22 19.14
CA ARG A 49 22.19 -16.61 18.93
C ARG A 49 23.48 -16.62 18.13
N GLU A 50 24.41 -17.48 18.53
CA GLU A 50 25.60 -17.80 17.75
C GLU A 50 25.64 -19.29 17.44
N TYR A 51 25.88 -19.59 16.17
CA TYR A 51 26.23 -20.91 15.70
C TYR A 51 27.69 -20.91 15.28
N VAL A 52 28.38 -21.99 15.62
CA VAL A 52 29.81 -22.15 15.38
C VAL A 52 30.07 -23.52 14.77
N GLU A 53 30.76 -23.56 13.64
CA GLU A 53 31.36 -24.76 13.06
C GLU A 53 32.77 -24.34 12.60
N ASP A 54 33.76 -25.16 12.96
CA ASP A 54 35.18 -24.82 12.79
C ASP A 54 35.52 -23.43 13.34
N ASN A 55 35.97 -22.52 12.48
CA ASN A 55 36.30 -21.14 12.82
C ASN A 55 35.26 -20.15 12.27
N LYS A 56 34.09 -20.58 11.82
CA LYS A 56 33.05 -19.71 11.24
C LYS A 56 31.92 -19.52 12.24
N ILE A 57 31.44 -18.29 12.37
CA ILE A 57 30.35 -17.93 13.28
C ILE A 57 29.23 -17.24 12.50
N SER A 58 28.01 -17.69 12.76
CA SER A 58 26.77 -17.05 12.30
C SER A 58 26.01 -16.55 13.51
N ARG A 59 25.81 -15.23 13.56
CA ARG A 59 25.22 -14.53 14.70
C ARG A 59 23.89 -13.91 14.31
N LYS A 60 22.83 -14.22 15.04
CA LYS A 60 21.47 -13.74 14.78
C LYS A 60 20.86 -12.99 15.95
N VAL A 61 20.12 -11.94 15.64
CA VAL A 61 19.23 -11.23 16.58
C VAL A 61 17.82 -11.31 16.03
N TYR A 62 16.87 -11.67 16.90
CA TYR A 62 15.46 -11.89 16.54
C TYR A 62 14.61 -10.68 16.89
N PHE A 63 13.56 -10.44 16.12
CA PHE A 63 12.65 -9.31 16.33
C PHE A 63 11.20 -9.74 16.12
N LEU A 64 10.26 -8.95 16.64
CA LEU A 64 8.86 -9.01 16.23
C LEU A 64 8.64 -8.10 15.02
N PRO A 65 7.79 -8.52 14.06
CA PRO A 65 7.46 -7.72 12.90
C PRO A 65 6.56 -6.53 13.28
N ASP A 66 6.58 -5.46 12.48
CA ASP A 66 5.69 -4.31 12.66
C ASP A 66 4.99 -3.91 11.36
N ALA A 67 5.69 -3.84 10.24
CA ALA A 67 5.07 -3.54 8.93
C ALA A 67 4.31 -4.75 8.37
N TYR A 68 4.82 -5.95 8.62
CA TYR A 68 4.23 -7.20 8.18
C TYR A 68 3.51 -7.92 9.32
N GLN A 69 2.49 -8.68 8.97
CA GLN A 69 2.00 -9.76 9.81
C GLN A 69 2.73 -11.03 9.39
N MET A 70 3.70 -11.45 10.21
CA MET A 70 4.39 -12.73 10.04
C MET A 70 3.80 -13.77 10.99
N PHE A 71 3.40 -14.91 10.44
CA PHE A 71 2.77 -15.97 11.21
C PHE A 71 3.82 -16.95 11.72
N HIS A 72 3.58 -17.47 12.92
CA HIS A 72 4.49 -18.39 13.61
C HIS A 72 3.71 -19.60 14.09
N TYR A 73 4.28 -20.80 13.94
CA TYR A 73 3.60 -22.04 14.30
C TYR A 73 4.52 -22.98 15.06
N GLU A 74 3.96 -23.64 16.07
CA GLU A 74 4.66 -24.73 16.75
C GLU A 74 4.85 -25.93 15.81
N PRO A 75 6.02 -26.58 15.83
CA PRO A 75 6.24 -27.83 15.11
C PRO A 75 5.28 -28.93 15.54
N GLY A 76 4.94 -29.82 14.61
CA GLY A 76 4.04 -30.94 14.85
C GLY A 76 2.82 -30.92 13.93
N THR A 77 1.86 -31.81 14.20
CA THR A 77 0.69 -32.02 13.34
C THR A 77 -0.41 -30.99 13.55
N ALA A 78 -0.51 -30.39 14.74
CA ALA A 78 -1.52 -29.37 15.02
C ALA A 78 -1.19 -28.05 14.31
N GLN A 79 0.05 -27.57 14.46
CA GLN A 79 0.55 -26.28 13.95
C GLN A 79 -0.36 -25.12 14.35
N ASN A 80 -0.53 -24.95 15.66
CA ASN A 80 -1.31 -23.85 16.19
C ASN A 80 -0.53 -22.53 16.00
N PRO A 81 -1.20 -21.44 15.57
CA PRO A 81 -0.58 -20.13 15.53
C PRO A 81 -0.12 -19.69 16.93
N VAL A 82 1.11 -19.17 17.02
CA VAL A 82 1.67 -18.62 18.25
C VAL A 82 1.44 -17.12 18.27
N SER A 83 0.85 -16.60 19.35
CA SER A 83 0.63 -15.16 19.49
C SER A 83 1.93 -14.43 19.85
N GLU A 84 2.05 -13.15 19.46
CA GLU A 84 3.20 -12.31 19.84
C GLU A 84 3.45 -12.26 21.36
N THR A 85 2.38 -12.30 22.17
CA THR A 85 2.49 -12.27 23.64
C THR A 85 3.19 -13.52 24.17
N GLU A 86 2.97 -14.67 23.52
CA GLU A 86 3.66 -15.91 23.87
C GLU A 86 5.09 -15.93 23.33
N ILE A 87 5.32 -15.46 22.09
CA ILE A 87 6.68 -15.33 21.52
C ILE A 87 7.58 -14.47 22.43
N LYS A 88 7.08 -13.37 22.99
CA LYS A 88 7.84 -12.50 23.93
C LYS A 88 8.31 -13.22 25.20
N LYS A 89 7.68 -14.34 25.57
CA LYS A 89 8.02 -15.12 26.77
C LYS A 89 8.92 -16.32 26.46
N MET A 90 9.06 -16.68 25.18
CA MET A 90 9.84 -17.83 24.76
C MET A 90 11.34 -17.58 24.91
N SER A 91 12.09 -18.65 25.15
CA SER A 91 13.55 -18.62 25.03
C SER A 91 13.95 -18.47 23.55
N LEU A 92 15.15 -17.96 23.28
CA LEU A 92 15.66 -17.95 21.90
C LEU A 92 15.71 -19.37 21.30
N ASP A 93 15.98 -20.40 22.11
CA ASP A 93 16.02 -21.80 21.65
C ASP A 93 14.64 -22.30 21.18
N ASP A 94 13.54 -21.76 21.70
CA ASP A 94 12.17 -22.14 21.29
C ASP A 94 11.68 -21.30 20.13
N ILE A 95 12.01 -20.00 20.13
CA ILE A 95 11.80 -19.09 18.99
C ILE A 95 12.45 -19.67 17.73
N GLU A 96 13.67 -20.20 17.86
CA GLU A 96 14.39 -20.83 16.77
C GLU A 96 13.78 -22.12 16.26
N LYS A 97 12.74 -22.68 16.88
CA LYS A 97 12.07 -23.90 16.41
C LYS A 97 10.72 -23.60 15.74
N LEU A 98 10.27 -22.36 15.70
CA LEU A 98 8.97 -22.03 15.09
C LEU A 98 9.04 -22.16 13.56
N TYR A 99 7.97 -22.68 12.96
CA TYR A 99 7.72 -22.49 11.52
C TYR A 99 7.16 -21.08 11.26
N GLY A 100 7.22 -20.66 10.00
CA GLY A 100 6.67 -19.40 9.53
C GLY A 100 7.75 -18.40 9.16
N ALA A 101 7.54 -17.12 9.46
CA ALA A 101 8.51 -16.06 9.16
C ALA A 101 8.80 -15.19 10.38
N MET A 102 10.04 -14.68 10.48
CA MET A 102 10.43 -13.76 11.54
C MET A 102 11.53 -12.80 11.06
N PRO A 103 11.48 -11.50 11.41
CA PRO A 103 12.57 -10.59 11.13
C PRO A 103 13.79 -10.92 11.98
N VAL A 104 14.97 -10.94 11.35
CA VAL A 104 16.26 -11.20 11.97
C VAL A 104 17.33 -10.24 11.47
N LYS A 105 18.29 -9.93 12.33
CA LYS A 105 19.59 -9.38 11.92
C LYS A 105 20.63 -10.48 11.95
N LYS A 106 21.30 -10.76 10.83
CA LYS A 106 22.31 -11.82 10.72
C LYS A 106 23.68 -11.23 10.41
N CYS A 107 24.72 -11.69 11.11
CA CYS A 107 26.11 -11.33 10.83
C CYS A 107 26.96 -12.60 10.82
N ASN A 108 27.68 -12.82 9.72
CA ASN A 108 28.62 -13.92 9.57
C ASN A 108 30.05 -13.40 9.71
N TYR A 109 30.89 -14.09 10.47
CA TYR A 109 32.29 -13.74 10.65
C TYR A 109 33.15 -14.98 10.93
N GLU A 110 34.46 -14.83 10.93
CA GLU A 110 35.38 -15.93 11.27
C GLU A 110 36.17 -15.63 12.54
N MET A 111 36.64 -16.69 13.18
CA MET A 111 37.55 -16.65 14.30
C MET A 111 38.97 -16.82 13.78
N LYS A 112 39.89 -16.03 14.32
CA LYS A 112 41.33 -16.13 14.06
C LYS A 112 42.04 -16.54 15.34
N LYS A 113 43.02 -17.43 15.22
CA LYS A 113 43.86 -17.84 16.34
C LYS A 113 44.91 -16.77 16.64
N ASN A 114 44.96 -16.31 17.89
CA ASN A 114 45.93 -15.37 18.43
C ASN A 114 46.62 -16.02 19.64
N GLY A 115 47.80 -16.61 19.42
CA GLY A 115 48.42 -17.51 20.39
C GLY A 115 47.56 -18.76 20.63
N ASP A 116 47.12 -18.98 21.87
CA ASP A 116 46.24 -20.09 22.24
C ASP A 116 44.74 -19.71 22.29
N LYS A 117 44.40 -18.45 21.97
CA LYS A 117 43.02 -17.96 22.01
C LYS A 117 42.43 -17.83 20.61
N TRP A 118 41.14 -18.12 20.47
CA TRP A 118 40.36 -17.80 19.29
C TRP A 118 39.63 -16.47 19.51
N GLU A 119 39.82 -15.53 18.61
CA GLU A 119 39.24 -14.19 18.68
C GLU A 119 38.52 -13.87 17.36
N PRO A 120 37.40 -13.14 17.35
CA PRO A 120 36.74 -12.71 16.11
C PRO A 120 37.70 -11.94 15.19
N ASN A 121 37.64 -12.21 13.89
CA ASN A 121 38.42 -11.49 12.87
C ASN A 121 37.82 -10.12 12.49
N ILE A 122 36.74 -9.72 13.15
CA ILE A 122 36.01 -8.45 12.96
C ILE A 122 36.11 -7.58 14.21
N THR A 123 35.99 -6.27 14.03
CA THR A 123 35.90 -5.28 15.13
C THR A 123 34.49 -4.73 15.33
N ASN A 124 33.62 -4.88 14.33
CA ASN A 124 32.22 -4.47 14.36
C ASN A 124 31.35 -5.53 13.70
N TYR A 125 30.14 -5.75 14.21
CA TYR A 125 29.16 -6.58 13.52
C TYR A 125 28.60 -5.85 12.30
N ASN A 126 28.68 -6.49 11.15
CA ASN A 126 28.01 -6.06 9.93
C ASN A 126 26.75 -6.91 9.76
N TYR A 127 25.64 -6.44 10.33
CA TYR A 127 24.37 -7.16 10.25
C TYR A 127 23.67 -6.89 8.93
N GLU A 128 23.10 -7.95 8.35
CA GLU A 128 22.08 -7.88 7.31
C GLU A 128 20.69 -8.00 7.93
N ASP A 129 19.78 -7.15 7.49
CA ASP A 129 18.37 -7.17 7.86
C ASP A 129 17.62 -8.16 6.94
N LEU A 130 17.05 -9.22 7.51
CA LEU A 130 16.52 -10.37 6.78
C LEU A 130 15.22 -10.88 7.39
N ILE A 131 14.34 -11.42 6.55
CA ILE A 131 13.20 -12.22 6.99
C ILE A 131 13.63 -13.69 6.94
N GLN A 132 13.74 -14.33 8.09
CA GLN A 132 13.93 -15.78 8.16
C GLN A 132 12.60 -16.45 7.83
N ILE A 133 12.57 -17.35 6.84
CA ILE A 133 11.41 -18.16 6.49
C ILE A 133 11.75 -19.62 6.73
N ARG A 134 10.94 -20.27 7.56
CA ARG A 134 11.08 -21.67 7.89
C ARG A 134 9.81 -22.44 7.63
N THR A 135 9.90 -23.40 6.73
CA THR A 135 8.78 -24.27 6.39
C THR A 135 9.06 -25.73 6.74
N VAL A 136 10.30 -26.07 7.08
CA VAL A 136 10.68 -27.46 7.40
C VAL A 136 11.64 -27.53 8.59
N LEU A 137 11.45 -28.57 9.42
CA LEU A 137 12.34 -28.97 10.51
C LEU A 137 12.48 -30.49 10.47
N TYR A 138 13.50 -30.98 9.77
CA TYR A 138 13.58 -32.36 9.34
C TYR A 138 14.66 -33.16 10.11
N PRO A 139 14.30 -34.14 10.94
CA PRO A 139 15.28 -35.09 11.46
C PRO A 139 15.59 -36.15 10.38
N SER A 140 16.84 -36.64 10.35
CA SER A 140 17.29 -37.73 9.47
C SER A 140 16.27 -38.89 9.38
N GLY A 141 15.78 -39.18 8.17
CA GLY A 141 14.94 -40.37 7.90
C GLY A 141 13.43 -40.18 8.02
N ALA A 142 12.93 -38.97 8.29
CA ALA A 142 11.50 -38.68 8.25
C ALA A 142 10.94 -38.71 6.81
N SER A 143 9.63 -38.93 6.62
CA SER A 143 9.06 -38.88 5.27
C SER A 143 8.96 -37.45 4.75
N VAL A 144 9.19 -37.28 3.44
CA VAL A 144 9.02 -36.02 2.73
C VAL A 144 7.61 -35.42 2.83
N ASN A 145 6.61 -36.28 3.07
CA ASN A 145 5.21 -35.88 3.17
C ASN A 145 4.73 -35.80 4.63
N ASP A 146 5.64 -35.85 5.60
CA ASP A 146 5.27 -35.85 7.00
C ASP A 146 4.93 -34.43 7.47
N THR A 147 3.64 -34.16 7.65
CA THR A 147 3.13 -32.90 8.19
C THR A 147 3.60 -32.60 9.62
N GLN A 148 4.19 -33.57 10.32
CA GLN A 148 4.86 -33.31 11.59
C GLN A 148 6.08 -32.37 11.42
N TYR A 149 6.76 -32.47 10.27
CA TYR A 149 8.06 -31.81 10.01
C TYR A 149 8.01 -30.74 8.92
N ASN A 150 6.83 -30.49 8.34
CA ASN A 150 6.60 -29.49 7.29
C ASN A 150 5.44 -28.58 7.65
N LEU A 151 5.57 -27.27 7.42
CA LEU A 151 4.49 -26.30 7.51
C LEU A 151 3.37 -26.68 6.52
N LYS A 152 2.14 -26.69 7.01
CA LYS A 152 0.94 -26.96 6.21
C LYS A 152 0.75 -25.90 5.13
N LEU A 153 0.36 -26.33 3.93
CA LEU A 153 0.19 -25.44 2.76
C LEU A 153 -0.86 -24.34 2.97
N GLU A 154 -1.86 -24.58 3.82
CA GLU A 154 -2.89 -23.61 4.16
C GLU A 154 -2.43 -22.52 5.12
N ASN A 155 -1.36 -22.76 5.89
CA ASN A 155 -0.85 -21.82 6.88
C ASN A 155 -0.08 -20.69 6.18
N PRO A 156 -0.56 -19.43 6.22
CA PRO A 156 0.19 -18.32 5.65
C PRO A 156 1.52 -18.10 6.38
N ILE A 157 2.51 -17.54 5.67
CA ILE A 157 3.82 -17.19 6.23
C ILE A 157 3.87 -15.69 6.54
N LEU A 158 3.47 -14.86 5.58
CA LEU A 158 3.59 -13.40 5.68
C LEU A 158 2.48 -12.70 4.88
N THR A 159 1.95 -11.61 5.43
CA THR A 159 1.11 -10.63 4.73
C THR A 159 1.37 -9.22 5.28
N PHE A 160 0.74 -8.18 4.73
CA PHE A 160 0.79 -6.84 5.31
C PHE A 160 -0.03 -6.79 6.60
N LYS A 161 0.49 -6.12 7.64
CA LYS A 161 -0.22 -6.02 8.93
C LYS A 161 -1.53 -5.27 8.79
N ASP A 162 -1.45 -4.10 8.16
CA ASP A 162 -2.61 -3.24 7.95
C ASP A 162 -3.13 -3.38 6.50
N PRO A 163 -4.47 -3.33 6.32
CA PRO A 163 -5.06 -3.35 5.00
C PRO A 163 -4.60 -2.13 4.16
N LEU A 164 -4.09 -2.37 2.96
CA LEU A 164 -3.63 -1.29 2.07
C LEU A 164 -4.79 -0.41 1.59
N PRO A 165 -4.62 0.90 1.37
CA PRO A 165 -5.71 1.77 0.94
C PRO A 165 -6.32 1.29 -0.40
N THR A 166 -7.64 1.44 -0.52
CA THR A 166 -8.36 1.13 -1.75
C THR A 166 -8.01 2.16 -2.82
N ALA A 167 -7.57 1.70 -3.98
CA ALA A 167 -7.29 2.55 -5.12
C ALA A 167 -7.81 1.90 -6.40
N LEU A 168 -7.81 2.70 -7.47
CA LEU A 168 -8.02 2.20 -8.82
C LEU A 168 -6.68 2.11 -9.53
N TYR A 169 -6.31 0.91 -9.94
CA TYR A 169 -5.06 0.63 -10.63
C TYR A 169 -5.32 0.47 -12.13
N ARG A 170 -4.54 1.17 -12.97
CA ARG A 170 -4.64 1.11 -14.43
C ARG A 170 -3.29 1.42 -15.07
N TRP A 171 -3.10 0.93 -16.31
CA TRP A 171 -1.93 1.23 -17.16
C TRP A 171 -0.62 1.03 -16.40
N GLY A 172 -0.49 -0.12 -15.75
CA GLY A 172 0.64 -0.43 -14.89
C GLY A 172 0.72 -1.92 -14.58
N ALA A 173 1.77 -2.27 -13.86
CA ALA A 173 1.98 -3.59 -13.31
C ALA A 173 2.44 -3.48 -11.86
N PHE A 174 2.13 -4.52 -11.08
CA PHE A 174 2.83 -4.74 -9.82
C PHE A 174 4.09 -5.56 -10.08
N ALA A 175 5.09 -5.42 -9.22
CA ALA A 175 6.21 -6.36 -9.17
C ALA A 175 6.48 -6.80 -7.74
N ILE A 176 6.88 -8.06 -7.58
CA ILE A 176 7.41 -8.62 -6.34
C ILE A 176 8.92 -8.77 -6.51
N GLN A 177 9.67 -8.12 -5.63
CA GLN A 177 11.12 -8.01 -5.67
C GLN A 177 11.72 -8.48 -4.34
N GLY A 178 12.99 -8.88 -4.41
CA GLY A 178 13.76 -9.31 -3.26
C GLY A 178 14.85 -10.29 -3.65
N SER A 179 15.67 -10.65 -2.68
CA SER A 179 16.72 -11.65 -2.84
C SER A 179 16.66 -12.69 -1.73
N VAL A 180 17.06 -13.93 -2.04
CA VAL A 180 16.85 -15.10 -1.19
C VAL A 180 18.17 -15.82 -1.00
N GLN A 181 18.57 -16.02 0.25
CA GLN A 181 19.64 -16.94 0.62
C GLN A 181 19.00 -18.26 1.04
N LEU A 182 19.40 -19.36 0.39
CA LEU A 182 18.93 -20.70 0.70
C LEU A 182 19.75 -21.29 1.84
N VAL A 183 19.11 -22.02 2.76
CA VAL A 183 19.77 -22.69 3.88
C VAL A 183 19.16 -24.06 4.17
N MET A 184 19.98 -25.03 4.57
CA MET A 184 19.49 -26.37 4.92
C MET A 184 18.63 -26.33 6.19
N ALA A 185 17.54 -27.11 6.18
CA ALA A 185 16.54 -27.06 7.24
C ALA A 185 17.05 -27.54 8.63
N SER A 186 17.90 -28.57 8.69
CA SER A 186 18.36 -29.17 9.97
C SER A 186 19.46 -30.24 9.80
N GLU A 187 20.16 -30.55 10.89
CA GLU A 187 21.21 -31.60 10.92
C GLU A 187 20.69 -33.03 11.16
N ASN A 188 21.46 -34.00 10.65
CA ASN A 188 21.32 -35.44 10.94
C ASN A 188 21.88 -35.83 12.33
N ARG A 189 21.42 -35.18 13.41
CA ARG A 189 21.84 -35.53 14.78
C ARG A 189 20.63 -35.85 15.65
N LEU A 190 20.21 -37.11 15.62
CA LEU A 190 19.25 -37.65 16.60
C LEU A 190 19.83 -37.50 18.01
N PRO A 191 19.02 -37.16 19.04
CA PRO A 191 17.56 -37.01 19.04
C PRO A 191 17.06 -35.55 19.01
N THR A 192 17.89 -34.56 18.65
CA THR A 192 17.56 -33.13 18.81
C THR A 192 17.29 -32.44 17.48
N LEU A 193 16.12 -31.80 17.35
CA LEU A 193 15.82 -30.87 16.26
C LEU A 193 16.69 -29.61 16.43
N ILE A 194 17.86 -29.60 15.79
CA ILE A 194 18.74 -28.44 15.73
C ILE A 194 18.59 -27.82 14.35
N PRO A 195 18.07 -26.59 14.25
CA PRO A 195 18.02 -25.89 12.98
C PRO A 195 19.42 -25.67 12.41
N ARG A 196 19.63 -25.96 11.13
CA ARG A 196 20.92 -25.73 10.45
C ARG A 196 20.91 -24.51 9.55
N ASP A 197 19.91 -23.63 9.70
CA ASP A 197 19.76 -22.36 8.97
C ASP A 197 20.99 -21.41 9.12
N GLU A 198 22.06 -21.87 9.79
CA GLU A 198 23.12 -21.06 10.35
C GLU A 198 24.43 -21.17 9.57
N MET A 199 24.72 -22.24 8.79
CA MET A 199 26.07 -22.41 8.20
C MET A 199 26.27 -22.76 6.73
N TYR A 200 25.23 -22.88 5.92
CA TYR A 200 25.44 -22.99 4.46
C TYR A 200 25.86 -21.67 3.77
N SER A 201 25.95 -20.56 4.49
CA SER A 201 26.36 -19.25 3.96
C SER A 201 27.88 -19.09 3.75
N PHE A 202 28.61 -20.17 3.48
CA PHE A 202 30.08 -20.20 3.58
C PHE A 202 30.83 -21.09 2.57
N GLY A 203 30.24 -21.46 1.43
CA GLY A 203 31.09 -21.93 0.32
C GLY A 203 30.64 -23.15 -0.45
N GLU A 204 29.88 -24.06 0.17
CA GLU A 204 29.73 -25.40 -0.36
C GLU A 204 28.61 -25.50 -1.39
N ASP A 205 28.88 -26.15 -2.52
CA ASP A 205 27.88 -26.42 -3.57
C ASP A 205 26.71 -27.24 -2.98
N LEU A 206 25.49 -26.68 -2.91
CA LEU A 206 24.29 -27.48 -2.66
C LEU A 206 24.11 -28.45 -3.84
N ALA A 207 23.72 -29.67 -3.50
CA ALA A 207 23.38 -30.67 -4.49
C ALA A 207 22.27 -30.17 -5.42
N ARG A 208 22.17 -30.78 -6.62
CA ARG A 208 21.16 -30.43 -7.62
C ARG A 208 19.75 -30.38 -7.01
N PHE A 209 18.99 -29.37 -7.39
CA PHE A 209 17.57 -29.28 -7.04
C PHE A 209 16.76 -30.20 -7.97
N ALA A 210 15.72 -30.84 -7.42
CA ALA A 210 14.77 -31.57 -8.25
C ALA A 210 13.87 -30.61 -9.04
N VAL A 211 13.55 -29.46 -8.44
CA VAL A 211 12.79 -28.34 -9.01
C VAL A 211 13.39 -27.04 -8.46
N PRO A 212 13.53 -25.97 -9.28
CA PRO A 212 13.97 -24.67 -8.78
C PRO A 212 13.10 -24.20 -7.60
N PRO A 213 13.68 -23.62 -6.53
CA PRO A 213 12.93 -23.20 -5.37
C PRO A 213 12.01 -22.01 -5.69
N TYR A 214 10.86 -21.95 -5.02
CA TYR A 214 9.86 -20.90 -5.25
C TYR A 214 9.00 -20.63 -4.01
N PHE A 215 8.44 -19.43 -3.97
CA PHE A 215 7.34 -19.09 -3.07
C PHE A 215 6.00 -19.39 -3.73
N VAL A 216 5.06 -19.92 -2.94
CA VAL A 216 3.64 -19.94 -3.31
C VAL A 216 3.03 -18.65 -2.76
N CYS A 217 2.47 -17.84 -3.64
CA CYS A 217 1.94 -16.52 -3.31
C CYS A 217 0.45 -16.39 -3.66
N GLU A 218 -0.24 -15.51 -2.93
CA GLU A 218 -1.56 -14.99 -3.24
C GLU A 218 -1.42 -13.49 -3.48
N PHE A 219 -2.04 -12.99 -4.56
CA PHE A 219 -2.15 -11.55 -4.83
C PHE A 219 -3.55 -11.26 -5.34
N SER A 220 -4.21 -10.28 -4.75
CA SER A 220 -5.53 -9.85 -5.17
C SER A 220 -5.70 -8.35 -5.08
N ILE A 221 -6.65 -7.82 -5.86
CA ILE A 221 -7.12 -6.43 -5.78
C ILE A 221 -8.64 -6.51 -5.67
N GLY A 222 -9.19 -6.19 -4.50
CA GLY A 222 -10.61 -6.41 -4.23
C GLY A 222 -10.99 -7.89 -4.36
N ASN A 223 -11.91 -8.22 -5.26
CA ASN A 223 -12.38 -9.59 -5.49
C ASN A 223 -11.65 -10.34 -6.63
N LYS A 224 -10.66 -9.70 -7.27
CA LYS A 224 -9.91 -10.28 -8.39
C LYS A 224 -8.58 -10.83 -7.92
N TYR A 225 -8.29 -12.09 -8.22
CA TYR A 225 -7.06 -12.79 -7.83
C TYR A 225 -6.15 -13.00 -9.03
N TRP A 226 -4.85 -12.81 -8.85
CA TRP A 226 -3.85 -13.18 -9.83
C TRP A 226 -3.64 -14.70 -9.82
N ASN A 227 -3.80 -15.35 -10.96
CA ASN A 227 -3.60 -16.80 -11.09
C ASN A 227 -2.22 -17.19 -11.66
N GLY A 228 -1.32 -16.22 -11.83
CA GLY A 228 -0.02 -16.42 -12.50
C GLY A 228 0.03 -15.93 -13.95
N SER A 229 -1.12 -15.58 -14.54
CA SER A 229 -1.23 -15.13 -15.94
C SER A 229 -2.22 -13.99 -16.17
N SER A 230 -3.32 -13.96 -15.42
CA SER A 230 -4.32 -12.90 -15.47
C SER A 230 -5.06 -12.77 -14.15
N PHE A 231 -5.77 -11.66 -13.98
CA PHE A 231 -6.71 -11.47 -12.88
C PHE A 231 -8.04 -12.19 -13.17
N VAL A 232 -8.47 -13.05 -12.25
CA VAL A 232 -9.69 -13.86 -12.35
C VAL A 232 -10.62 -13.64 -11.15
N GLU A 233 -11.88 -14.04 -11.28
CA GLU A 233 -12.79 -14.17 -10.14
C GLU A 233 -12.58 -15.51 -9.45
N GLY A 234 -12.49 -15.49 -8.13
CA GLY A 234 -12.26 -16.68 -7.31
C GLY A 234 -10.81 -16.81 -6.84
N TYR A 235 -10.66 -17.40 -5.66
CA TYR A 235 -9.37 -17.58 -4.99
C TYR A 235 -8.36 -18.29 -5.91
N SER A 236 -7.16 -17.72 -6.03
CA SER A 236 -6.07 -18.26 -6.83
C SER A 236 -4.72 -18.00 -6.17
N THR A 237 -3.75 -18.87 -6.46
CA THR A 237 -2.35 -18.74 -6.05
C THR A 237 -1.44 -18.87 -7.27
N PHE A 238 -0.20 -18.40 -7.15
CA PHE A 238 0.82 -18.49 -8.19
C PHE A 238 2.20 -18.72 -7.58
N ASN A 239 3.15 -19.15 -8.41
CA ASN A 239 4.51 -19.44 -7.97
C ASN A 239 5.46 -18.29 -8.36
N VAL A 240 6.25 -17.83 -7.39
CA VAL A 240 7.33 -16.85 -7.57
C VAL A 240 8.66 -17.59 -7.43
N TYR A 241 9.29 -17.87 -8.56
CA TYR A 241 10.54 -18.62 -8.61
C TYR A 241 11.73 -17.75 -8.21
N ILE A 242 12.74 -18.40 -7.65
CA ILE A 242 14.06 -17.83 -7.37
C ILE A 242 14.98 -18.29 -8.52
N ASP A 243 15.74 -17.38 -9.13
CA ASP A 243 16.56 -17.69 -10.31
C ASP A 243 17.95 -17.04 -10.25
N ASP A 244 18.96 -17.78 -10.68
CA ASP A 244 20.25 -17.26 -11.13
C ASP A 244 20.64 -17.74 -12.55
N GLY A 245 19.73 -18.44 -13.23
CA GLY A 245 19.98 -19.14 -14.48
C GLY A 245 20.18 -18.20 -15.66
N LYS A 246 21.42 -17.73 -15.82
CA LYS A 246 21.88 -16.98 -17.01
C LYS A 246 21.71 -17.74 -18.33
N ASP A 247 21.41 -19.05 -18.29
CA ASP A 247 21.24 -19.93 -19.45
C ASP A 247 19.98 -20.83 -19.38
N GLY A 248 19.06 -20.57 -18.45
CA GLY A 248 17.86 -21.39 -18.25
C GLY A 248 18.08 -22.67 -17.45
N THR A 249 19.27 -22.87 -16.87
CA THR A 249 19.52 -23.91 -15.85
C THR A 249 19.74 -23.28 -14.48
N PHE A 250 19.16 -23.88 -13.44
CA PHE A 250 19.33 -23.41 -12.06
C PHE A 250 20.74 -23.76 -11.60
N HIS A 251 21.51 -22.73 -11.26
CA HIS A 251 22.75 -22.88 -10.53
C HIS A 251 22.50 -22.45 -9.09
N GLU A 252 23.39 -22.78 -8.18
CA GLU A 252 23.36 -22.12 -6.88
C GLU A 252 24.50 -21.10 -6.87
N PRO A 253 24.35 -19.93 -6.20
CA PRO A 253 25.48 -19.06 -6.01
C PRO A 253 26.53 -19.79 -5.18
N VAL A 254 27.72 -19.92 -5.75
CA VAL A 254 28.89 -20.38 -5.01
C VAL A 254 28.97 -19.59 -3.69
N SER A 255 29.01 -20.30 -2.57
CA SER A 255 29.14 -19.75 -1.23
C SER A 255 27.91 -19.26 -0.47
N GLY A 256 26.71 -19.71 -0.83
CA GLY A 256 25.51 -19.39 -0.04
C GLY A 256 25.19 -17.89 -0.07
N GLY A 257 25.40 -17.26 -1.22
CA GLY A 257 25.00 -15.88 -1.49
C GLY A 257 23.49 -15.72 -1.61
N PHE A 258 23.08 -14.50 -1.99
CA PHE A 258 21.67 -14.19 -2.27
C PHE A 258 21.37 -14.38 -3.76
N LEU A 259 20.26 -15.06 -4.04
CA LEU A 259 19.64 -15.22 -5.35
C LEU A 259 18.53 -14.20 -5.55
N SER A 260 18.41 -13.58 -6.70
CA SER A 260 17.26 -12.70 -6.96
C SER A 260 15.97 -13.51 -7.15
N ILE A 261 14.83 -12.91 -6.78
CA ILE A 261 13.54 -13.35 -7.33
C ILE A 261 13.63 -13.28 -8.86
N LYS A 262 13.19 -14.35 -9.54
CA LYS A 262 13.25 -14.45 -10.99
C LYS A 262 12.47 -13.32 -11.64
N SER A 263 13.15 -12.56 -12.48
CA SER A 263 12.50 -11.57 -13.31
C SER A 263 11.58 -12.24 -14.34
N THR A 264 10.32 -11.84 -14.39
CA THR A 264 9.42 -12.19 -15.50
C THR A 264 9.25 -11.04 -16.50
N LYS A 265 10.03 -9.97 -16.33
CA LYS A 265 10.04 -8.82 -17.23
C LYS A 265 10.55 -9.25 -18.61
N THR A 266 9.80 -8.90 -19.64
CA THR A 266 10.23 -9.06 -21.05
C THR A 266 10.42 -7.70 -21.71
N LEU A 267 11.12 -7.67 -22.85
CA LEU A 267 11.32 -6.46 -23.65
C LEU A 267 10.00 -5.84 -24.14
N SER A 268 8.96 -6.65 -24.36
CA SER A 268 7.65 -6.18 -24.83
C SER A 268 6.79 -5.54 -23.74
N MET A 269 7.17 -5.68 -22.46
CA MET A 269 6.45 -5.04 -21.36
C MET A 269 6.92 -3.59 -21.22
N PRO A 270 6.03 -2.59 -21.25
CA PRO A 270 6.39 -1.17 -21.17
C PRO A 270 6.53 -0.73 -19.71
N TYR A 271 7.53 -1.28 -18.99
CA TYR A 271 7.81 -0.91 -17.60
C TYR A 271 9.33 -0.82 -17.41
N ASP A 272 9.96 0.22 -17.96
CA ASP A 272 11.41 0.39 -17.96
C ASP A 272 11.98 0.42 -16.54
N GLY A 273 13.04 -0.36 -16.31
CA GLY A 273 13.68 -0.50 -14.99
C GLY A 273 12.94 -1.41 -13.99
N LEU A 274 11.72 -1.87 -14.28
CA LEU A 274 11.00 -2.78 -13.41
C LEU A 274 11.61 -4.19 -13.45
N ASP A 275 11.87 -4.77 -12.28
CA ASP A 275 12.45 -6.10 -12.13
C ASP A 275 11.63 -6.99 -11.18
N GLY A 276 11.96 -8.29 -11.11
CA GLY A 276 11.28 -9.29 -10.28
C GLY A 276 10.05 -9.92 -10.95
N TYR A 277 9.15 -10.48 -10.14
CA TYR A 277 7.94 -11.12 -10.66
C TYR A 277 6.88 -10.08 -11.01
N ILE A 278 6.68 -9.85 -12.31
CA ILE A 278 5.77 -8.86 -12.86
C ILE A 278 4.34 -9.40 -12.91
N ILE A 279 3.39 -8.59 -12.44
CA ILE A 279 1.94 -8.82 -12.43
C ILE A 279 1.27 -7.71 -13.27
N PRO A 280 1.13 -7.90 -14.59
CA PRO A 280 0.43 -6.95 -15.45
C PRO A 280 -1.07 -6.91 -15.15
N LEU A 281 -1.66 -5.71 -15.06
CA LEU A 281 -3.09 -5.55 -14.81
C LEU A 281 -3.98 -6.02 -15.98
N GLY A 282 -3.56 -5.73 -17.21
CA GLY A 282 -4.36 -5.92 -18.43
C GLY A 282 -5.53 -4.93 -18.59
N ASN A 283 -6.31 -4.71 -17.53
CA ASN A 283 -7.44 -3.76 -17.48
C ASN A 283 -7.40 -2.93 -16.18
N ALA A 284 -8.26 -1.91 -16.06
CA ALA A 284 -8.42 -1.18 -14.81
C ALA A 284 -9.02 -2.10 -13.72
N ILE A 285 -8.43 -2.14 -12.53
CA ILE A 285 -8.92 -2.93 -11.40
C ILE A 285 -8.96 -2.04 -10.16
N GLY A 286 -10.17 -1.88 -9.61
CA GLY A 286 -10.41 -1.13 -8.39
C GLY A 286 -10.50 -2.05 -7.18
N GLY A 287 -9.83 -1.70 -6.10
CA GLY A 287 -9.91 -2.42 -4.84
C GLY A 287 -8.71 -2.23 -3.96
N GLN A 288 -8.76 -2.87 -2.81
CA GLN A 288 -7.64 -2.98 -1.88
C GLN A 288 -6.71 -4.11 -2.34
N PRO A 289 -5.41 -3.85 -2.56
CA PRO A 289 -4.45 -4.91 -2.81
C PRO A 289 -4.20 -5.74 -1.56
N LYS A 290 -3.98 -7.03 -1.76
CA LYS A 290 -3.55 -7.98 -0.73
C LYS A 290 -2.47 -8.88 -1.29
N PHE A 291 -1.38 -9.03 -0.55
CA PHE A 291 -0.30 -9.97 -0.86
C PHE A 291 -0.09 -10.93 0.31
N VAL A 292 0.06 -12.22 0.02
CA VAL A 292 0.37 -13.24 1.02
C VAL A 292 1.43 -14.19 0.46
N ILE A 293 2.50 -14.43 1.21
CA ILE A 293 3.37 -15.58 1.01
C ILE A 293 2.73 -16.75 1.76
N LYS A 294 2.30 -17.78 1.03
CA LYS A 294 1.60 -18.96 1.57
C LYS A 294 2.57 -20.07 1.95
N ASN A 295 3.57 -20.33 1.11
CA ASN A 295 4.57 -21.34 1.40
C ASN A 295 5.90 -21.04 0.70
N PHE A 296 6.96 -21.69 1.15
CA PHE A 296 8.24 -21.77 0.46
C PHE A 296 8.54 -23.24 0.15
N VAL A 297 8.81 -23.53 -1.12
CA VAL A 297 9.10 -24.88 -1.62
C VAL A 297 10.55 -24.92 -2.09
N GLY A 298 11.39 -25.61 -1.32
CA GLY A 298 12.78 -25.89 -1.65
C GLY A 298 13.11 -27.37 -1.42
N VAL A 299 13.03 -28.18 -2.49
CA VAL A 299 13.27 -29.63 -2.43
C VAL A 299 14.56 -30.00 -3.15
N MET A 300 15.53 -30.49 -2.38
CA MET A 300 16.76 -31.08 -2.92
C MET A 300 16.64 -32.60 -3.03
N PHE A 301 17.49 -33.23 -3.83
CA PHE A 301 17.61 -34.71 -3.84
C PHE A 301 18.03 -35.29 -2.49
N THR A 302 18.68 -34.50 -1.64
CA THR A 302 19.30 -34.95 -0.38
C THR A 302 18.72 -34.31 0.88
N GLY A 303 17.66 -33.49 0.76
CA GLY A 303 17.08 -32.81 1.92
C GLY A 303 16.15 -31.64 1.60
N TYR A 304 15.84 -30.87 2.64
CA TYR A 304 14.96 -29.70 2.60
C TYR A 304 15.69 -28.41 2.90
N ILE A 305 15.18 -27.34 2.31
CA ILE A 305 15.74 -26.00 2.41
C ILE A 305 14.70 -25.05 3.02
N ASN A 306 15.17 -24.21 3.92
CA ASN A 306 14.55 -22.97 4.39
C ASN A 306 15.26 -21.78 3.74
N CYS A 307 14.83 -20.55 4.01
CA CYS A 307 15.51 -19.39 3.41
C CYS A 307 15.54 -18.14 4.28
N PHE A 308 16.46 -17.24 3.94
CA PHE A 308 16.39 -15.85 4.35
C PHE A 308 16.00 -15.01 3.14
N LEU A 309 14.98 -14.18 3.31
CA LEU A 309 14.51 -13.23 2.30
C LEU A 309 15.00 -11.83 2.68
N LYS A 310 15.64 -11.15 1.74
CA LYS A 310 16.24 -9.83 1.86
C LYS A 310 15.54 -8.87 0.90
N ASP A 311 15.39 -7.61 1.31
CA ASP A 311 14.87 -6.53 0.48
C ASP A 311 13.52 -6.87 -0.20
N LEU A 312 12.61 -7.53 0.52
CA LEU A 312 11.26 -7.82 0.02
C LEU A 312 10.53 -6.52 -0.26
N LYS A 313 10.13 -6.31 -1.52
CA LYS A 313 9.36 -5.14 -1.95
C LYS A 313 8.21 -5.55 -2.84
N CYS A 314 7.07 -4.88 -2.68
CA CYS A 314 6.01 -4.88 -3.67
C CYS A 314 5.89 -3.46 -4.22
N VAL A 315 5.95 -3.30 -5.54
CA VAL A 315 5.90 -1.98 -6.18
C VAL A 315 4.82 -1.96 -7.23
N PHE A 316 4.22 -0.79 -7.45
CA PHE A 316 3.35 -0.53 -8.58
C PHE A 316 4.04 0.46 -9.52
N GLN A 317 4.20 0.10 -10.78
CA GLN A 317 4.81 0.95 -11.80
C GLN A 317 3.85 1.17 -12.97
N LYS A 318 3.74 2.43 -13.41
CA LYS A 318 2.95 2.84 -14.59
C LYS A 318 3.67 2.43 -15.89
N MET A 319 2.92 2.34 -16.98
CA MET A 319 3.47 2.07 -18.31
C MET A 319 4.39 3.20 -18.78
N ASP A 320 5.43 2.86 -19.52
CA ASP A 320 6.35 3.85 -20.11
C ASP A 320 5.60 4.81 -21.04
N GLY A 321 5.92 6.10 -20.96
CA GLY A 321 5.29 7.15 -21.77
C GLY A 321 3.90 7.61 -21.32
N GLU A 322 3.30 6.97 -20.31
CA GLU A 322 2.24 7.61 -19.52
C GLU A 322 2.86 8.82 -18.81
N ALA A 323 2.20 9.98 -18.87
CA ALA A 323 2.78 11.26 -18.48
C ALA A 323 3.49 11.18 -17.12
N GLU A 324 4.81 11.45 -17.13
CA GLU A 324 5.65 11.52 -15.95
C GLU A 324 4.98 12.40 -14.89
N ASN A 325 4.84 11.87 -13.66
CA ASN A 325 4.66 12.61 -12.41
C ASN A 325 3.91 13.94 -12.52
N ASN A 326 2.76 13.96 -13.20
CA ASN A 326 1.87 15.09 -13.05
C ASN A 326 0.99 14.87 -11.83
N ASP A 327 1.65 14.69 -10.68
CA ASP A 327 1.07 14.62 -9.34
C ASP A 327 0.48 15.96 -8.91
N SER A 328 0.60 16.99 -9.76
CA SER A 328 -0.04 18.27 -9.51
C SER A 328 -1.56 18.14 -9.55
N ASP A 329 -2.18 18.97 -8.72
CA ASP A 329 -3.61 19.18 -8.71
C ASP A 329 -4.09 19.64 -10.09
N ARG A 330 -5.35 19.34 -10.41
CA ARG A 330 -5.98 19.71 -11.68
C ARG A 330 -6.74 21.00 -11.50
N ILE A 331 -6.45 21.99 -12.32
CA ILE A 331 -7.11 23.30 -12.27
C ILE A 331 -8.05 23.42 -13.48
N TYR A 332 -9.28 23.81 -13.22
CA TYR A 332 -10.31 24.08 -14.21
C TYR A 332 -10.75 25.54 -14.03
N GLU A 333 -10.70 26.32 -15.11
CA GLU A 333 -11.16 27.70 -15.11
C GLU A 333 -11.92 28.01 -16.41
N ASN A 334 -12.86 28.95 -16.35
CA ASN A 334 -13.51 29.45 -17.55
C ASN A 334 -12.58 30.40 -18.32
N VAL A 335 -12.62 30.33 -19.66
CA VAL A 335 -11.86 31.23 -20.53
C VAL A 335 -12.59 32.56 -20.68
N LEU A 336 -11.86 33.67 -20.47
CA LEU A 336 -12.38 35.03 -20.58
C LEU A 336 -11.69 35.80 -21.72
N ASN A 337 -12.46 36.62 -22.42
CA ASN A 337 -11.98 37.49 -23.51
C ASN A 337 -11.95 38.97 -23.09
N GLU A 338 -11.89 39.25 -21.78
CA GLU A 338 -12.18 40.58 -21.23
C GLU A 338 -11.03 41.10 -20.38
N ASN A 339 -10.82 42.43 -20.40
CA ASN A 339 -9.76 43.09 -19.63
C ASN A 339 -10.10 43.23 -18.14
N TYR A 340 -11.36 43.03 -17.73
CA TYR A 340 -11.82 43.18 -16.36
C TYR A 340 -12.21 41.81 -15.80
N ILE A 341 -11.41 41.31 -14.86
CA ILE A 341 -11.60 40.02 -14.20
C ILE A 341 -12.00 40.27 -12.74
N ASN A 342 -13.14 39.73 -12.33
CA ASN A 342 -13.55 39.62 -10.93
C ASN A 342 -13.69 38.14 -10.59
N GLU A 343 -12.69 37.63 -9.87
CA GLU A 343 -12.52 36.21 -9.57
C GLU A 343 -13.23 35.83 -8.27
N LEU A 344 -13.97 34.73 -8.33
CA LEU A 344 -14.53 34.07 -7.15
C LEU A 344 -13.40 33.34 -6.41
N ASP A 345 -13.54 33.21 -5.09
CA ASP A 345 -12.64 32.37 -4.29
C ASP A 345 -12.50 30.96 -4.91
N GLU A 346 -11.28 30.42 -4.91
CA GLU A 346 -10.98 29.09 -5.45
C GLU A 346 -11.83 28.02 -4.76
N ILE A 347 -12.47 27.17 -5.56
CA ILE A 347 -13.28 26.06 -5.07
C ILE A 347 -12.41 24.81 -5.08
N GLU A 348 -12.15 24.23 -3.91
CA GLU A 348 -11.35 23.02 -3.78
C GLU A 348 -12.23 21.75 -3.80
N PHE A 349 -11.93 20.83 -4.72
CA PHE A 349 -12.47 19.48 -4.77
C PHE A 349 -11.40 18.47 -4.36
N LYS A 350 -11.74 17.58 -3.43
CA LYS A 350 -10.84 16.47 -3.05
C LYS A 350 -10.82 15.31 -4.06
N ILE A 351 -11.69 15.37 -5.06
CA ILE A 351 -11.96 14.31 -6.02
C ILE A 351 -11.95 14.96 -7.41
N SER A 352 -11.40 14.25 -8.40
CA SER A 352 -11.30 14.69 -9.79
C SER A 352 -11.95 13.67 -10.73
N SER A 353 -12.63 14.17 -11.75
CA SER A 353 -13.08 13.38 -12.90
C SER A 353 -11.97 13.19 -13.95
N TYR A 354 -10.85 13.92 -13.85
CA TYR A 354 -9.72 13.76 -14.76
C TYR A 354 -9.06 12.40 -14.55
N ASN A 355 -8.90 11.62 -15.61
CA ASN A 355 -8.56 10.20 -15.51
C ASN A 355 -7.31 9.78 -16.30
N ASN A 356 -6.54 10.72 -16.86
CA ASN A 356 -5.28 10.42 -17.57
C ASN A 356 -4.04 10.44 -16.66
N ASP A 357 -4.22 10.38 -15.33
CA ASP A 357 -3.12 10.45 -14.34
C ASP A 357 -2.64 9.06 -13.88
N GLY A 358 -3.24 7.98 -14.40
CA GLY A 358 -3.01 6.62 -13.94
C GLY A 358 -3.68 6.33 -12.59
N ALA A 359 -3.03 5.50 -11.76
CA ALA A 359 -3.57 5.06 -10.47
C ALA A 359 -3.56 6.18 -9.41
N CYS A 360 -4.72 6.45 -8.79
CA CYS A 360 -4.91 7.56 -7.87
C CYS A 360 -6.10 7.34 -6.91
N TYR A 361 -6.05 7.92 -5.71
CA TYR A 361 -7.11 7.82 -4.68
C TYR A 361 -8.26 8.82 -4.88
N SER A 362 -8.08 9.89 -5.66
CA SER A 362 -9.08 10.94 -5.87
C SER A 362 -9.90 10.78 -7.16
N LYS A 363 -10.03 9.58 -7.73
CA LYS A 363 -10.71 9.39 -9.03
C LYS A 363 -12.09 8.77 -8.89
N VAL A 364 -13.02 9.21 -9.74
CA VAL A 364 -14.40 8.71 -9.78
C VAL A 364 -14.58 7.66 -10.86
N MET A 365 -15.30 6.58 -10.53
CA MET A 365 -15.78 5.58 -11.50
C MET A 365 -17.27 5.75 -11.79
N LEU A 366 -17.67 5.41 -13.02
CA LEU A 366 -19.05 5.18 -13.41
C LEU A 366 -19.17 3.78 -14.01
N GLY A 367 -19.74 2.85 -13.24
CA GLY A 367 -19.73 1.42 -13.59
C GLY A 367 -18.32 0.84 -13.47
N ASN A 368 -17.81 0.28 -14.58
CA ASN A 368 -16.50 -0.40 -14.62
C ASN A 368 -15.37 0.45 -15.25
N ASP A 369 -15.63 1.72 -15.59
CA ASP A 369 -14.63 2.64 -16.17
C ASP A 369 -14.65 3.98 -15.42
N TYR A 370 -13.64 4.81 -15.68
CA TYR A 370 -13.58 6.15 -15.13
C TYR A 370 -14.77 7.00 -15.57
N LEU A 371 -15.20 7.90 -14.69
CA LEU A 371 -16.07 9.00 -15.06
C LEU A 371 -15.40 9.80 -16.18
N LYS A 372 -16.18 10.13 -17.22
CA LYS A 372 -15.77 10.97 -18.35
C LYS A 372 -16.77 12.12 -18.45
N ASP A 373 -16.90 12.69 -19.64
CA ASP A 373 -17.83 13.76 -19.97
C ASP A 373 -19.20 13.14 -20.22
N ASN A 374 -19.72 12.39 -19.24
CA ASN A 374 -20.88 11.51 -19.42
C ASN A 374 -21.92 11.61 -18.30
N LEU A 375 -21.82 12.63 -17.44
CA LEU A 375 -22.89 12.98 -16.52
C LEU A 375 -23.89 13.89 -17.21
N TYR A 376 -25.09 13.35 -17.43
CA TYR A 376 -26.18 14.12 -18.02
C TYR A 376 -26.67 15.20 -17.05
N ASN A 377 -26.73 16.43 -17.55
CA ASN A 377 -27.29 17.58 -16.87
C ASN A 377 -28.58 18.02 -17.57
N SER A 378 -29.72 17.90 -16.88
CA SER A 378 -31.03 18.21 -17.44
C SER A 378 -31.29 19.71 -17.67
N ILE A 379 -30.50 20.59 -17.06
CA ILE A 379 -30.61 22.05 -17.24
C ILE A 379 -29.94 22.47 -18.54
N LEU A 380 -28.82 21.85 -18.87
CA LEU A 380 -28.06 22.10 -20.09
C LEU A 380 -28.50 21.19 -21.25
N ASP A 381 -29.26 20.14 -20.95
CA ASP A 381 -29.62 19.06 -21.88
C ASP A 381 -28.38 18.44 -22.56
N ASP A 382 -27.31 18.29 -21.80
CA ASP A 382 -26.00 17.86 -22.30
C ASP A 382 -25.24 17.04 -21.24
N THR A 383 -24.22 16.31 -21.67
CA THR A 383 -23.28 15.62 -20.80
C THR A 383 -22.08 16.51 -20.49
N ILE A 384 -21.78 16.67 -19.20
CA ILE A 384 -20.74 17.60 -18.73
C ILE A 384 -19.93 16.99 -17.59
N ARG A 385 -18.68 17.45 -17.41
CA ARG A 385 -17.89 17.10 -16.22
C ARG A 385 -18.42 17.80 -14.97
N PRO A 386 -18.29 17.19 -13.77
CA PRO A 386 -18.64 17.86 -12.51
C PRO A 386 -17.96 19.22 -12.31
N GLU A 387 -16.69 19.32 -12.66
CA GLU A 387 -15.88 20.53 -12.52
C GLU A 387 -16.40 21.65 -13.42
N GLU A 388 -16.63 21.36 -14.70
CA GLU A 388 -17.19 22.31 -15.68
C GLU A 388 -18.62 22.70 -15.33
N MET A 389 -19.43 21.77 -14.81
CA MET A 389 -20.77 22.05 -14.33
C MET A 389 -20.75 23.02 -13.15
N MET A 390 -19.81 22.85 -12.20
CA MET A 390 -19.67 23.75 -11.06
C MET A 390 -19.32 25.16 -11.51
N ILE A 391 -18.36 25.30 -12.43
CA ILE A 391 -17.98 26.58 -13.04
C ILE A 391 -19.20 27.22 -13.72
N THR A 392 -19.90 26.47 -14.58
CA THR A 392 -21.07 26.95 -15.32
C THR A 392 -22.18 27.42 -14.37
N ARG A 393 -22.43 26.67 -13.30
CA ARG A 393 -23.42 27.02 -12.29
C ARG A 393 -23.05 28.31 -11.55
N CYS A 394 -21.78 28.47 -11.17
CA CYS A 394 -21.31 29.66 -10.48
C CYS A 394 -21.38 30.90 -11.37
N ILE A 395 -20.91 30.82 -12.62
CA ILE A 395 -21.00 31.93 -13.57
C ILE A 395 -22.45 32.32 -13.84
N ASN A 396 -23.32 31.35 -14.13
CA ASN A 396 -24.73 31.65 -14.41
C ASN A 396 -25.46 32.27 -13.22
N HIS A 397 -25.08 31.90 -11.99
CA HIS A 397 -25.71 32.45 -10.79
C HIS A 397 -25.11 33.79 -10.38
N TYR A 398 -23.79 33.92 -10.38
CA TYR A 398 -23.11 35.04 -9.73
C TYR A 398 -22.49 36.06 -10.71
N SER A 399 -22.66 35.92 -12.03
CA SER A 399 -22.10 36.85 -13.02
C SER A 399 -22.69 38.27 -12.95
N ALA A 400 -23.96 38.39 -12.58
CA ALA A 400 -24.61 39.68 -12.45
C ALA A 400 -24.36 40.31 -11.07
N THR A 401 -24.15 41.62 -11.04
CA THR A 401 -24.20 42.38 -9.80
C THR A 401 -25.60 42.30 -9.20
N ARG A 402 -25.68 42.17 -7.87
CA ARG A 402 -26.95 42.00 -7.16
C ARG A 402 -27.06 42.96 -6.01
N ILE A 403 -28.28 43.39 -5.72
CA ILE A 403 -28.56 44.20 -4.55
C ILE A 403 -28.72 43.28 -3.33
N LYS A 404 -27.98 43.58 -2.26
CA LYS A 404 -28.22 43.04 -0.92
C LYS A 404 -28.91 44.11 -0.09
N LEU A 405 -30.02 43.74 0.54
CA LEU A 405 -30.75 44.60 1.46
C LEU A 405 -30.72 43.99 2.85
N THR A 406 -30.29 44.78 3.83
CA THR A 406 -30.54 44.49 5.23
C THR A 406 -31.68 45.39 5.68
N GLN A 407 -32.75 44.81 6.22
CA GLN A 407 -33.93 45.56 6.64
C GLN A 407 -34.43 45.07 8.00
N GLU A 408 -34.74 46.00 8.89
CA GLU A 408 -35.50 45.70 10.11
C GLU A 408 -36.99 45.65 9.79
N ILE A 409 -37.56 44.45 9.83
CA ILE A 409 -38.98 44.21 9.65
C ILE A 409 -39.60 43.68 10.94
N LYS A 410 -40.93 43.75 11.03
CA LYS A 410 -41.64 43.09 12.13
C LYS A 410 -41.48 41.59 11.94
N GLU A 411 -41.09 40.88 12.98
CA GLU A 411 -40.96 39.43 12.94
C GLU A 411 -42.31 38.80 12.54
N ARG A 412 -42.26 37.86 11.58
CA ARG A 412 -43.42 37.06 11.20
C ARG A 412 -43.03 35.62 11.03
N ALA A 413 -43.89 34.73 11.52
CA ALA A 413 -43.71 33.29 11.45
C ALA A 413 -43.70 32.71 10.01
N ASP A 414 -44.19 33.46 9.01
CA ASP A 414 -44.25 33.04 7.60
C ASP A 414 -43.01 33.43 6.78
N LEU A 415 -42.04 34.14 7.39
CA LEU A 415 -40.76 34.47 6.75
C LEU A 415 -39.75 33.33 6.95
N SER A 416 -39.36 32.71 5.84
CA SER A 416 -38.36 31.64 5.78
C SER A 416 -37.19 32.02 4.86
N PRO A 417 -36.04 31.31 4.94
CA PRO A 417 -34.89 31.52 4.06
C PRO A 417 -35.11 31.29 2.54
N ILE A 418 -36.34 31.02 2.12
CA ILE A 418 -36.73 30.85 0.71
C ILE A 418 -37.91 31.76 0.33
N THR A 419 -38.39 32.60 1.26
CA THR A 419 -39.50 33.51 1.01
C THR A 419 -39.06 34.58 0.03
N ARG A 420 -39.83 34.73 -1.06
CA ARG A 420 -39.64 35.80 -2.05
C ARG A 420 -40.32 37.08 -1.59
N LEU A 421 -39.57 38.17 -1.58
CA LEU A 421 -39.99 39.48 -1.13
C LEU A 421 -39.84 40.48 -2.28
N SER A 422 -40.72 41.49 -2.29
CA SER A 422 -40.70 42.58 -3.26
C SER A 422 -41.03 43.87 -2.54
N ASP A 423 -40.47 44.96 -3.04
CA ASP A 423 -40.69 46.30 -2.49
C ASP A 423 -41.39 47.20 -3.52
N THR A 424 -42.12 48.21 -3.03
CA THR A 424 -42.81 49.19 -3.86
C THR A 424 -41.89 50.25 -4.45
N PHE A 425 -40.68 50.46 -3.90
CA PHE A 425 -39.72 51.44 -4.41
C PHE A 425 -38.74 50.80 -5.41
N LEU A 426 -38.33 49.55 -5.18
CA LEU A 426 -37.53 48.76 -6.13
C LEU A 426 -38.43 47.97 -7.09
N VAL A 427 -39.24 48.69 -7.86
CA VAL A 427 -40.24 48.11 -8.78
C VAL A 427 -39.58 47.12 -9.75
N GLY A 428 -40.11 45.90 -9.80
CA GLY A 428 -39.62 44.83 -10.67
C GLY A 428 -38.49 43.99 -10.09
N LYS A 429 -37.94 44.36 -8.92
CA LYS A 429 -36.93 43.57 -8.21
C LYS A 429 -37.59 42.55 -7.27
N LYS A 430 -37.01 41.35 -7.22
CA LYS A 430 -37.39 40.29 -6.29
C LYS A 430 -36.18 39.94 -5.44
N PHE A 431 -36.44 39.69 -4.17
CA PHE A 431 -35.43 39.33 -3.20
C PHE A 431 -35.79 38.00 -2.55
N ILE A 432 -34.79 37.23 -2.13
CA ILE A 432 -34.97 36.09 -1.23
C ILE A 432 -34.37 36.46 0.12
N CYS A 433 -35.09 36.16 1.20
CA CYS A 433 -34.54 36.22 2.55
C CYS A 433 -33.45 35.15 2.69
N THR A 434 -32.20 35.53 2.97
CA THR A 434 -31.08 34.59 3.11
C THR A 434 -30.69 34.34 4.57
N GLY A 435 -31.30 35.05 5.51
CA GLY A 435 -31.07 34.91 6.94
C GLY A 435 -31.27 36.23 7.68
N GLY A 436 -30.74 36.30 8.91
CA GLY A 436 -30.83 37.49 9.74
C GLY A 436 -30.84 37.17 11.24
N THR A 437 -31.10 38.18 12.05
CA THR A 437 -31.16 38.06 13.52
C THR A 437 -32.53 38.50 14.03
N ILE A 438 -33.14 37.69 14.89
CA ILE A 438 -34.44 37.99 15.52
C ILE A 438 -34.23 38.53 16.94
N ASP A 439 -34.76 39.72 17.20
CA ASP A 439 -34.94 40.25 18.55
C ASP A 439 -36.37 39.95 19.02
N TYR A 440 -36.49 38.87 19.80
CA TYR A 440 -37.77 38.41 20.34
C TYR A 440 -38.40 39.39 21.33
N GLN A 441 -37.59 40.18 22.06
CA GLN A 441 -38.10 41.14 23.04
C GLN A 441 -38.75 42.34 22.34
N MET A 442 -38.17 42.77 21.22
CA MET A 442 -38.70 43.88 20.43
C MET A 442 -39.65 43.45 19.30
N GLY A 443 -39.78 42.14 19.03
CA GLY A 443 -40.58 41.61 17.92
C GLY A 443 -40.05 42.02 16.55
N LYS A 444 -38.73 42.11 16.42
CA LYS A 444 -38.03 42.62 15.22
C LYS A 444 -37.19 41.52 14.59
N PHE A 445 -37.14 41.52 13.27
CA PHE A 445 -36.24 40.68 12.49
C PHE A 445 -35.36 41.58 11.62
N GLU A 446 -34.07 41.58 11.88
CA GLU A 446 -33.06 42.15 10.99
C GLU A 446 -32.82 41.15 9.86
N CYS A 447 -33.56 41.33 8.77
CA CYS A 447 -33.61 40.41 7.64
C CYS A 447 -32.57 40.80 6.60
N ILE A 448 -31.74 39.83 6.21
CA ILE A 448 -30.80 39.95 5.10
C ILE A 448 -31.45 39.33 3.87
N MET A 449 -31.47 40.09 2.77
CA MET A 449 -32.13 39.73 1.53
C MET A 449 -31.20 39.94 0.34
N ILE A 450 -31.26 39.04 -0.65
CA ILE A 450 -30.46 39.12 -1.88
C ILE A 450 -31.38 39.07 -3.09
N GLU A 451 -31.10 39.94 -4.07
CA GLU A 451 -31.80 39.98 -5.35
C GLU A 451 -31.70 38.65 -6.14
N VAL A 452 -32.79 38.23 -6.78
CA VAL A 452 -32.87 36.97 -7.56
C VAL A 452 -33.60 37.09 -8.88
#